data_AF-A0A919I9Y6-F1
#
_entry.id   AF-A0A919I9Y6-F1
#
_cell.length_a   1.000
_cell.length_b   1.000
_cell.length_c   1.000
_cell.angle_alpha   90.00
_cell.angle_beta   90.00
_cell.angle_gamma   90.00
#
_symmetry.space_group_name_H-M   'P 1'
#
loop_
_entity.id
_entity.type
_entity.pdbx_description
1 polymer ?
#
loop_
_entity_poly.entity_id
_entity_poly.type
_entity_poly.pdbx_seq_one_letter_code
_entity_poly.pdbx_strand_id
1 'polypeptide(L)'
;MKRRSFIVVSVFSLFGIGVFSFIRWIRNSGNVKELANPRFLSLLCDSSTIRTLGRAYLKLKPGENGDDILLNDLLTEKFHKKLLERTDMLAAESQIEERIKQDFDSNNIVIVQGWVLSVTEARQCAFFSILNS
;
A
#
# COMPACT_ATOMS: atom_id res chain seq x y z
N MET A 1 -40.49 20.39 40.11
CA MET A 1 -39.79 20.79 38.86
C MET A 1 -38.35 20.29 38.88
N LYS A 2 -38.00 19.24 38.11
CA LYS A 2 -36.69 19.01 37.45
C LYS A 2 -36.93 18.00 36.30
N ARG A 3 -37.34 18.50 35.13
CA ARG A 3 -37.71 17.72 33.93
C ARG A 3 -36.57 17.71 32.89
N ARG A 4 -35.38 17.18 33.19
CA ARG A 4 -34.30 17.07 32.18
C ARG A 4 -33.29 15.98 32.55
N SER A 5 -33.66 14.69 32.47
CA SER A 5 -32.64 13.62 32.49
C SER A 5 -33.17 12.25 32.04
N PHE A 6 -33.99 12.18 30.98
CA PHE A 6 -34.54 10.88 30.53
C PHE A 6 -34.64 10.71 29.00
N ILE A 7 -33.76 11.35 28.22
CA ILE A 7 -33.67 11.10 26.76
C ILE A 7 -32.21 10.97 26.34
N VAL A 8 -31.50 9.93 26.79
CA VAL A 8 -30.13 9.65 26.29
C VAL A 8 -29.93 8.19 25.85
N VAL A 9 -30.87 7.27 26.07
CA VAL A 9 -30.63 5.85 25.75
C VAL A 9 -31.76 5.29 24.90
N SER A 10 -31.78 5.57 23.59
CA SER A 10 -32.61 4.83 22.61
C SER A 10 -32.21 5.09 21.15
N VAL A 11 -30.91 5.03 20.79
CA VAL A 11 -30.48 4.93 19.37
C VAL A 11 -29.20 4.09 19.27
N PHE A 12 -29.27 2.77 19.48
CA PHE A 12 -28.11 1.88 19.28
C PHE A 12 -28.48 0.47 18.77
N SER A 13 -29.44 0.37 17.85
CA SER A 13 -29.87 -0.95 17.32
C SER A 13 -29.98 -1.05 15.80
N LEU A 14 -29.33 -0.16 15.02
CA LEU A 14 -29.26 -0.26 13.55
C LEU A 14 -27.87 0.13 12.97
N PHE A 15 -26.76 -0.21 13.65
CA PHE A 15 -25.40 0.06 13.15
C PHE A 15 -24.52 -1.19 12.95
N GLY A 16 -25.08 -2.40 12.98
CA GLY A 16 -24.29 -3.64 12.85
C GLY A 16 -23.62 -3.83 11.48
N ILE A 17 -24.26 -3.39 10.40
CA ILE A 17 -23.80 -3.67 9.02
C ILE A 17 -22.82 -2.59 8.51
N GLY A 18 -23.00 -1.34 8.94
CA GLY A 18 -22.13 -0.22 8.57
C GLY A 18 -20.77 -0.26 9.27
N VAL A 19 -20.74 -0.63 10.55
CA VAL A 19 -19.50 -0.69 11.34
C VAL A 19 -18.58 -1.79 10.82
N PHE A 20 -19.11 -2.95 10.40
CA PHE A 20 -18.28 -4.02 9.83
C PHE A 20 -17.65 -3.62 8.49
N SER A 21 -18.41 -2.94 7.62
CA SER A 21 -17.91 -2.44 6.34
C SER A 21 -16.86 -1.35 6.53
N PHE A 22 -17.06 -0.45 7.50
CA PHE A 22 -16.13 0.63 7.79
C PHE A 22 -14.82 0.12 8.44
N ILE A 23 -14.91 -0.82 9.38
CA ILE A 23 -13.73 -1.49 9.96
C ILE A 23 -12.95 -2.27 8.88
N ARG A 24 -13.66 -2.96 7.98
CA ARG A 24 -13.03 -3.68 6.86
C ARG A 24 -12.31 -2.73 5.89
N TRP A 25 -12.89 -1.55 5.62
CA TRP A 25 -12.28 -0.54 4.76
C TRP A 25 -11.02 0.08 5.39
N ILE A 26 -11.08 0.45 6.68
CA ILE A 26 -9.91 0.94 7.41
C ILE A 26 -8.79 -0.10 7.42
N ARG A 27 -9.12 -1.37 7.70
CA ARG A 27 -8.14 -2.46 7.72
C ARG A 27 -7.51 -2.71 6.36
N ASN A 28 -8.29 -2.63 5.28
CA ASN A 28 -7.78 -2.79 3.92
C ASN A 28 -6.79 -1.67 3.55
N SER A 29 -7.09 -0.43 3.96
CA SER A 29 -6.18 0.70 3.72
C SER A 29 -4.83 0.58 4.44
N GLY A 30 -4.81 -0.05 5.62
CA GLY A 30 -3.58 -0.29 6.38
C GLY A 30 -2.68 -1.32 5.71
N ASN A 31 -3.25 -2.45 5.28
CA ASN A 31 -2.48 -3.53 4.65
C ASN A 31 -1.86 -3.10 3.31
N VAL A 32 -2.61 -2.34 2.50
CA VAL A 32 -2.13 -1.85 1.21
C VAL A 32 -0.98 -0.84 1.38
N LYS A 33 -0.99 -0.03 2.45
CA LYS A 33 0.09 0.90 2.77
C LYS A 33 1.41 0.22 3.14
N GLU A 34 1.33 -0.94 3.78
CA GLU A 34 2.53 -1.66 4.21
C GLU A 34 3.18 -2.42 3.03
N LEU A 35 2.41 -2.90 2.04
CA LEU A 35 2.97 -3.38 0.77
C LEU A 35 3.66 -2.28 -0.04
N ALA A 36 3.19 -1.04 0.07
CA ALA A 36 3.77 0.11 -0.59
C ALA A 36 5.10 0.55 0.04
N ASN A 37 5.44 0.08 1.24
CA ASN A 37 6.64 0.52 1.94
C ASN A 37 7.87 -0.29 1.48
N PRO A 38 8.84 0.31 0.76
CA PRO A 38 10.06 -0.39 0.39
C PRO A 38 10.93 -0.58 1.63
N ARG A 39 10.92 -1.77 2.24
CA ARG A 39 11.58 -2.04 3.53
C ARG A 39 13.05 -1.64 3.51
N PHE A 40 13.81 -2.16 2.56
CA PHE A 40 15.25 -1.85 2.45
C PHE A 40 15.48 -0.36 2.22
N LEU A 41 14.76 0.24 1.27
CA LEU A 41 14.92 1.65 0.95
C LEU A 41 14.53 2.57 2.10
N SER A 42 13.55 2.18 2.92
CA SER A 42 13.12 2.92 4.12
C SER A 42 14.16 2.94 5.24
N LEU A 43 15.15 2.04 5.20
CA LEU A 43 16.31 2.09 6.10
C LEU A 43 17.34 3.14 5.67
N LEU A 44 17.35 3.50 4.38
CA LEU A 44 18.33 4.42 3.77
C LEU A 44 17.75 5.81 3.52
N CYS A 45 16.46 5.88 3.21
CA CYS A 45 15.75 7.06 2.75
C CYS A 45 14.58 7.36 3.69
N ASP A 46 14.31 8.65 3.89
CA ASP A 46 13.10 9.08 4.56
C ASP A 46 11.88 8.97 3.63
N SER A 47 10.67 9.05 4.21
CA SER A 47 9.42 8.96 3.44
C SER A 47 9.26 10.08 2.41
N SER A 48 9.93 11.22 2.58
CA SER A 48 9.92 12.31 1.59
C SER A 48 10.74 11.95 0.34
N THR A 49 11.91 11.32 0.54
CA THR A 49 12.75 10.81 -0.55
C THR A 49 12.06 9.68 -1.28
N ILE A 50 11.47 8.69 -0.58
CA ILE A 50 10.70 7.59 -1.20
C ILE A 50 9.59 8.13 -2.10
N ARG A 51 8.84 9.13 -1.62
CA ARG A 51 7.78 9.77 -2.39
C ARG A 51 8.31 10.50 -3.62
N THR A 52 9.45 11.18 -3.48
CA THR A 52 10.10 11.90 -4.58
C THR A 52 10.57 10.93 -5.66
N LEU A 53 11.19 9.82 -5.27
CA LEU A 53 11.58 8.73 -6.15
C LEU A 53 10.36 8.15 -6.88
N GLY A 54 9.28 7.88 -6.16
CA GLY A 54 8.03 7.39 -6.75
C GLY A 54 7.45 8.33 -7.80
N ARG A 55 7.35 9.63 -7.51
CA ARG A 55 6.89 10.64 -8.47
C ARG A 55 7.82 10.76 -9.67
N ALA A 56 9.13 10.65 -9.46
CA ALA A 56 10.10 10.67 -10.55
C ALA A 56 9.97 9.43 -11.44
N TYR A 57 9.75 8.25 -10.85
CA TYR A 57 9.49 7.02 -11.60
C TYR A 57 8.22 7.11 -12.46
N LEU A 58 7.11 7.62 -11.90
CA LEU A 58 5.86 7.80 -12.63
C LEU A 58 6.00 8.76 -13.83
N LYS A 59 6.87 9.77 -13.73
CA LYS A 59 7.19 10.64 -14.87
C LYS A 59 7.98 9.92 -15.96
N LEU A 60 8.84 8.97 -15.60
CA LEU A 60 9.60 8.15 -16.54
C LEU A 60 8.74 7.06 -17.19
N LYS A 61 7.72 6.57 -16.47
CA LYS A 61 6.80 5.50 -16.88
C LYS A 61 5.34 5.95 -16.72
N PRO A 62 4.85 6.90 -17.55
CA PRO A 62 3.49 7.44 -17.41
C PRO A 62 2.38 6.39 -17.62
N GLY A 63 2.67 5.27 -18.28
CA GLY A 63 1.74 4.15 -18.43
C GLY A 63 1.47 3.35 -17.13
N GLU A 64 2.29 3.53 -16.09
CA GLU A 64 2.17 2.85 -14.80
C GLU A 64 1.56 3.76 -13.71
N ASN A 65 0.85 4.84 -14.06
CA ASN A 65 0.35 5.80 -13.07
C ASN A 65 -0.87 5.34 -12.26
N GLY A 66 -1.57 4.30 -12.72
CA GLY A 66 -2.74 3.78 -12.03
C GLY A 66 -2.36 3.07 -10.73
N ASP A 67 -3.00 3.44 -9.63
CA ASP A 67 -2.91 2.73 -8.36
C ASP A 67 -3.30 1.26 -8.51
N ASP A 68 -4.36 0.98 -9.28
CA ASP A 68 -4.78 -0.39 -9.62
C ASP A 68 -3.68 -1.14 -10.37
N ILE A 69 -3.01 -0.49 -11.33
CA ILE A 69 -1.95 -1.12 -12.14
C ILE A 69 -0.76 -1.48 -11.26
N LEU A 70 -0.30 -0.55 -10.43
CA LEU A 70 0.82 -0.77 -9.52
C LEU A 70 0.50 -1.80 -8.45
N LEU A 71 -0.72 -1.76 -7.90
CA LEU A 71 -1.17 -2.75 -6.93
C LEU A 71 -1.25 -4.14 -7.56
N ASN A 72 -1.76 -4.24 -8.78
CA ASN A 72 -1.87 -5.49 -9.53
C ASN A 72 -0.50 -6.05 -9.93
N ASP A 73 0.47 -5.19 -10.25
CA ASP A 73 1.84 -5.62 -10.54
C ASP A 73 2.56 -6.09 -9.27
N LEU A 74 2.34 -5.43 -8.14
CA LEU A 74 2.93 -5.84 -6.85
C LEU A 74 2.28 -7.14 -6.34
N LEU A 75 0.96 -7.30 -6.50
CA LEU A 75 0.22 -8.48 -6.09
C LEU A 75 0.17 -9.55 -7.17
N THR A 76 0.77 -10.71 -6.94
CA THR A 76 0.57 -11.90 -7.79
C THR A 76 -0.94 -12.22 -7.88
N GLU A 77 -1.43 -12.77 -9.00
CA GLU A 77 -2.85 -13.17 -9.18
C GLU A 77 -3.43 -13.99 -8.01
N LYS A 78 -2.56 -14.74 -7.31
CA LYS A 78 -2.89 -15.52 -6.10
C LYS A 78 -3.44 -14.66 -4.95
N PHE A 79 -3.04 -13.40 -4.84
CA PHE A 79 -3.43 -12.46 -3.78
C PHE A 79 -4.55 -11.50 -4.19
N HIS A 80 -4.97 -11.56 -5.46
CA HIS A 80 -5.87 -10.58 -6.08
C HIS A 80 -7.33 -10.67 -5.62
N LYS A 81 -7.75 -11.80 -5.05
CA LYS A 81 -9.18 -12.12 -4.90
C LYS A 81 -9.68 -12.29 -3.46
N LYS A 82 -8.78 -12.34 -2.47
CA LYS A 82 -9.16 -12.56 -1.09
C LYS A 82 -8.33 -11.68 -0.17
N LEU A 83 -8.98 -10.59 0.23
CA LEU A 83 -8.75 -9.78 1.43
C LEU A 83 -7.54 -10.27 2.26
N LEU A 84 -6.35 -9.71 1.99
CA LEU A 84 -5.09 -10.11 2.62
C LEU A 84 -5.27 -10.23 4.14
N GLU A 85 -5.41 -11.46 4.64
CA GLU A 85 -5.24 -11.74 6.05
C GLU A 85 -3.76 -11.51 6.39
N ARG A 86 -3.42 -11.26 7.66
CA ARG A 86 -2.02 -10.97 8.03
C ARG A 86 -1.02 -12.03 7.53
N THR A 87 -1.45 -13.29 7.48
CA THR A 87 -0.63 -14.39 6.97
C THR A 87 -0.36 -14.27 5.47
N ASP A 88 -1.35 -13.85 4.69
CA ASP A 88 -1.21 -13.63 3.24
C ASP A 88 -0.33 -12.41 2.94
N MET A 89 -0.33 -11.44 3.86
CA MET A 89 0.45 -10.23 3.75
C MET A 89 1.95 -10.46 3.92
N LEU A 90 2.36 -11.23 4.93
CA LEU A 90 3.77 -11.62 5.10
C LEU A 90 4.28 -12.45 3.92
N ALA A 91 3.41 -13.30 3.35
CA ALA A 91 3.74 -14.05 2.14
C ALA A 91 3.89 -13.12 0.92
N ALA A 92 3.01 -12.12 0.77
CA ALA A 92 3.11 -11.13 -0.30
C ALA A 92 4.39 -10.28 -0.18
N GLU A 93 4.73 -9.80 1.03
CA GLU A 93 6.00 -9.11 1.28
C GLU A 93 7.21 -9.96 0.92
N SER A 94 7.21 -11.23 1.34
CA SER A 94 8.33 -12.14 1.06
C SER A 94 8.49 -12.37 -0.45
N GLN A 95 7.39 -12.44 -1.21
CA GLN A 95 7.44 -12.52 -2.66
C GLN A 95 7.95 -11.24 -3.31
N ILE A 96 7.57 -10.07 -2.79
CA ILE A 96 8.08 -8.79 -3.28
C ILE A 96 9.60 -8.73 -3.08
N GLU A 97 10.11 -9.08 -1.90
CA GLU A 97 11.54 -9.14 -1.61
C GLU A 97 12.29 -10.13 -2.51
N GLU A 98 11.69 -11.27 -2.83
CA GLU A 98 12.26 -12.22 -3.78
C GLU A 98 12.32 -11.63 -5.20
N ARG A 99 11.25 -10.96 -5.65
CA ARG A 99 11.23 -10.29 -6.96
C ARG A 99 12.24 -9.15 -7.05
N ILE A 100 12.44 -8.39 -5.98
CA ILE A 100 13.48 -7.34 -5.93
C ILE A 100 14.86 -7.95 -6.19
N LYS A 101 15.18 -9.08 -5.54
CA LYS A 101 16.44 -9.79 -5.77
C LYS A 101 16.55 -10.28 -7.21
N GLN A 102 15.50 -10.92 -7.73
CA GLN A 102 15.44 -11.38 -9.12
C GLN A 102 15.60 -10.24 -10.13
N ASP A 103 15.04 -9.07 -9.83
CA ASP A 103 15.17 -7.87 -10.66
C ASP A 103 16.62 -7.42 -10.72
N PHE A 104 17.33 -7.40 -9.59
CA PHE A 104 18.77 -7.10 -9.58
C PHE A 104 19.58 -8.16 -10.33
N ASP A 105 19.33 -9.44 -10.07
CA ASP A 105 20.04 -10.56 -10.72
C ASP A 105 19.82 -10.56 -12.25
N SER A 106 18.63 -10.16 -12.69
CA SER A 106 18.25 -10.09 -14.11
C SER A 106 18.56 -8.75 -14.76
N ASN A 107 19.17 -7.81 -14.03
CA ASN A 107 19.44 -6.44 -14.48
C ASN A 107 18.17 -5.66 -14.88
N ASN A 108 17.01 -6.02 -14.31
CA ASN A 108 15.76 -5.26 -14.37
C ASN A 108 15.81 -4.12 -13.35
N ILE A 109 16.66 -3.15 -13.64
CA ILE A 109 16.89 -1.98 -12.80
C ILE A 109 16.47 -0.70 -13.51
N VAL A 110 16.20 0.34 -12.72
CA VAL A 110 15.92 1.69 -13.19
C VAL A 110 16.74 2.69 -12.39
N ILE A 111 17.23 3.73 -13.08
CA ILE A 111 17.94 4.83 -12.44
C ILE A 111 16.97 5.99 -12.27
N VAL A 112 16.67 6.36 -11.03
CA VAL A 112 15.74 7.44 -10.69
C VAL A 112 16.45 8.41 -9.75
N GLN A 113 16.65 9.66 -10.20
CA GLN A 113 17.31 10.70 -9.39
C GLN A 113 18.68 10.27 -8.83
N GLY A 114 19.46 9.50 -9.60
CA GLY A 114 20.77 8.98 -9.19
C GLY A 114 20.73 7.73 -8.32
N TRP A 115 19.55 7.22 -7.97
CA TRP A 115 19.38 5.95 -7.28
C TRP A 115 19.21 4.80 -8.27
N VAL A 116 19.94 3.72 -8.06
CA VAL A 116 19.75 2.45 -8.77
C VAL A 116 18.74 1.63 -7.98
N LEU A 117 17.57 1.39 -8.58
CA LEU A 117 16.47 0.65 -7.96
C LEU A 117 16.15 -0.56 -8.81
N SER A 118 15.69 -1.66 -8.19
CA SER A 118 14.92 -2.65 -8.94
C SER A 118 13.65 -2.01 -9.52
N VAL A 119 13.13 -2.55 -10.62
CA VAL A 119 11.84 -2.11 -11.16
C VAL A 119 10.73 -2.29 -10.11
N THR A 120 10.76 -3.39 -9.35
CA THR A 120 9.82 -3.66 -8.26
C THR A 120 9.89 -2.59 -7.15
N GLU A 121 11.08 -2.21 -6.67
CA GLU A 121 11.22 -1.14 -5.66
C GLU A 121 10.74 0.21 -6.18
N ALA A 122 11.03 0.53 -7.45
CA ALA A 122 10.59 1.78 -8.05
C ALA A 122 9.07 1.86 -8.13
N ARG A 123 8.39 0.73 -8.41
CA ARG A 123 6.93 0.60 -8.34
C ARG A 123 6.39 0.70 -6.93
N GLN A 124 7.05 0.13 -5.92
CA GLN A 124 6.68 0.35 -4.52
C GLN A 124 6.77 1.84 -4.15
N CYS A 125 7.85 2.51 -4.53
CA CYS A 125 8.00 3.96 -4.31
C CYS A 125 6.89 4.76 -5.02
N ALA A 126 6.56 4.40 -6.26
CA ALA A 126 5.48 5.02 -7.03
C ALA A 126 4.14 4.83 -6.31
N PHE A 127 3.82 3.61 -5.91
CA PHE A 127 2.60 3.29 -5.19
C PHE A 127 2.51 4.01 -3.84
N PHE A 128 3.61 4.04 -3.09
CA PHE A 128 3.74 4.81 -1.85
C PHE A 128 3.44 6.30 -2.07
N SER A 129 3.90 6.85 -3.19
CA SER A 129 3.73 8.27 -3.51
C SER A 129 2.29 8.66 -3.85
N ILE A 130 1.50 7.70 -4.36
CA ILE A 130 0.07 7.86 -4.64
C ILE A 130 -0.72 7.74 -3.33
N LEU A 131 -0.42 6.76 -2.49
CA LEU A 131 -1.12 6.53 -1.22
C LEU A 131 -0.87 7.63 -0.17
N ASN A 132 0.25 8.35 -0.27
CA ASN A 132 0.68 9.39 0.67
C ASN A 132 0.84 10.76 -0.01
N SER A 133 -0.04 11.06 -0.98
CA SER A 133 0.02 12.25 -1.84
C SER A 133 -0.08 13.56 -1.08
#